data_AF-A0A3P8UW83-F1
#
_entry.id   AF-A0A3P8UW83-F1
#
_cell.length_a   1.000
_cell.length_b   1.000
_cell.length_c   1.000
_cell.angle_alpha   90.00
_cell.angle_beta   90.00
_cell.angle_gamma   90.00
#
_symmetry.space_group_name_H-M   'P 1'
#
loop_
_entity.id
_entity.type
_entity.pdbx_description
1 polymer ?
#
loop_
_entity_poly.entity_id
_entity_poly.type
_entity_poly.pdbx_seq_one_letter_code
_entity_poly.pdbx_strand_id
1 'polypeptide(L)'
;MVFYFTSAVVDPPHTIYMGKDKYENEDLIKYGWPEDIWFHVDKLSSAHVYLRLPKGQTIDTIPPEVLIDCAQLVKNNSIQGIIHH
;
A
#
# COMPACT_ATOMS: atom_id res chain seq x y z
N MET A 1 3.69 2.42 14.70
CA MET A 1 4.26 1.15 14.23
C MET A 1 4.04 1.03 12.73
N VAL A 2 4.99 0.47 11.98
CA VAL A 2 4.82 0.19 10.54
C VAL A 2 4.63 -1.31 10.35
N PHE A 3 3.59 -1.69 9.61
CA PHE A 3 3.34 -3.05 9.19
C PHE A 3 3.99 -3.31 7.84
N TYR A 4 4.57 -4.49 7.66
CA TYR A 4 5.18 -4.94 6.41
C TYR A 4 4.46 -6.19 5.92
N PHE A 5 4.20 -6.22 4.62
CA PHE A 5 3.59 -7.31 3.89
C PHE A 5 4.44 -7.63 2.67
N THR A 6 4.30 -8.86 2.18
CA THR A 6 4.97 -9.33 0.98
C THR A 6 3.91 -9.88 0.05
N SER A 7 3.77 -9.27 -1.13
CA SER A 7 2.93 -9.81 -2.19
C SER A 7 3.76 -10.80 -2.99
N ALA A 8 3.46 -12.09 -2.82
CA ALA A 8 4.14 -13.21 -3.49
C ALA A 8 3.37 -13.73 -4.72
N VAL A 9 2.43 -12.92 -5.23
CA VAL A 9 1.64 -13.22 -6.44
C VAL A 9 2.48 -13.13 -7.71
N VAL A 10 3.67 -12.52 -7.63
CA VAL A 10 4.67 -12.43 -8.68
C VAL A 10 6.07 -12.75 -8.15
N ASP A 11 6.99 -13.07 -9.06
CA ASP A 11 8.40 -13.33 -8.78
C ASP A 11 9.28 -12.35 -9.59
N PRO A 12 10.12 -11.51 -8.95
CA PRO A 12 10.34 -11.39 -7.51
C PRO A 12 9.14 -10.76 -6.77
N PRO A 13 8.93 -11.10 -5.48
CA PRO A 13 7.81 -10.58 -4.71
C PRO A 13 7.96 -9.09 -4.39
N HIS A 14 6.82 -8.40 -4.25
CA HIS A 14 6.81 -6.98 -3.90
C HIS A 14 6.69 -6.76 -2.39
N THR A 15 7.35 -5.71 -1.90
CA THR A 15 7.22 -5.26 -0.51
C THR A 15 6.15 -4.20 -0.41
N ILE A 16 5.19 -4.42 0.48
CA ILE A 16 4.12 -3.48 0.81
C ILE A 16 4.27 -3.09 2.27
N TYR A 17 4.03 -1.84 2.63
CA TYR A 17 4.04 -1.40 4.01
C TYR A 17 2.95 -0.37 4.29
N MET A 18 2.56 -0.28 5.57
CA MET A 18 1.40 0.49 6.01
C MET A 18 1.66 1.05 7.40
N GLY A 19 1.40 2.35 7.61
CA GLY A 19 1.46 2.96 8.93
C GLY A 19 0.27 2.50 9.80
N LYS A 20 0.51 2.30 11.09
CA LYS A 20 -0.56 1.95 12.04
C LYS A 20 -1.54 3.09 12.23
N ASP A 21 -1.04 4.33 12.28
CA ASP A 21 -1.86 5.52 12.42
C ASP A 21 -1.32 6.71 11.60
N LYS A 22 -1.94 7.89 11.79
CA LYS A 22 -1.60 9.11 11.06
C LYS A 22 -0.15 9.57 11.27
N TYR A 23 0.44 9.32 12.43
CA TYR A 23 1.79 9.79 12.73
C TYR A 23 2.80 8.99 11.90
N GLU A 24 2.64 7.67 11.84
CA GLU A 24 3.48 6.86 10.96
C GLU A 24 3.20 7.13 9.49
N ASN A 25 1.95 7.42 9.11
CA ASN A 25 1.65 7.82 7.74
C ASN A 25 2.37 9.11 7.34
N GLU A 26 2.42 10.12 8.22
CA GLU A 26 3.16 11.36 7.99
C GLU A 26 4.67 11.11 7.83
N ASP A 27 5.25 10.24 8.66
CA ASP A 27 6.66 9.85 8.55
C ASP A 27 6.94 9.08 7.25
N LEU A 28 6.08 8.14 6.87
CA LEU A 28 6.23 7.37 5.63
C LEU A 28 6.14 8.27 4.39
N ILE A 29 5.29 9.31 4.40
CA ILE A 29 5.25 10.31 3.32
C ILE A 29 6.54 11.12 3.29
N LYS A 30 7.02 11.56 4.46
CA LYS A 30 8.20 12.41 4.59
C LYS A 30 9.49 11.71 4.17
N TYR A 31 9.60 10.41 4.44
CA TYR A 31 10.78 9.59 4.16
C TYR A 31 10.58 8.60 3.00
N GLY A 32 9.49 8.75 2.26
CA GLY A 32 9.16 7.93 1.09
C GLY A 32 10.18 8.10 -0.04
N TRP A 33 10.33 7.07 -0.84
CA TRP A 33 11.24 7.04 -1.99
C TRP A 33 10.45 7.38 -3.26
N PRO A 34 11.11 7.91 -4.32
CA PRO A 34 10.44 8.15 -5.60
C PRO A 34 9.79 6.91 -6.22
N GLU A 35 10.31 5.72 -5.89
CA GLU A 35 9.81 4.42 -6.34
C GLU A 35 8.64 3.88 -5.49
N ASP A 36 8.23 4.58 -4.44
CA ASP A 36 7.11 4.17 -3.61
C ASP A 36 5.79 4.66 -4.19
N ILE A 37 4.88 3.72 -4.46
CA ILE A 37 3.52 4.02 -4.93
C ILE A 37 2.57 4.02 -3.74
N TRP A 38 1.91 5.15 -3.53
CA TRP A 38 0.99 5.35 -2.42
C TRP A 38 -0.46 5.06 -2.83
N PHE A 39 -1.16 4.29 -2.00
CA PHE A 39 -2.55 3.92 -2.13
C PHE A 39 -3.35 4.44 -0.93
N HIS A 40 -4.46 5.08 -1.21
CA HIS A 40 -5.44 5.52 -0.21
C HIS A 40 -6.85 5.45 -0.82
N VAL A 41 -7.88 5.30 0.02
CA VAL A 41 -9.27 5.40 -0.45
C VAL A 41 -9.67 6.87 -0.49
N ASP A 42 -10.38 7.26 -1.54
CA ASP A 42 -10.93 8.61 -1.69
C ASP A 42 -11.97 8.90 -0.60
N LYS A 43 -11.94 10.12 -0.03
CA LYS A 43 -12.93 10.68 0.91
C LYS A 43 -13.16 9.92 2.23
N LEU A 44 -12.39 8.89 2.54
CA LEU A 44 -12.52 8.12 3.78
C LEU A 44 -11.26 8.22 4.63
N SER A 45 -11.44 8.22 5.96
CA SER A 45 -10.35 7.93 6.89
C SER A 45 -9.95 6.46 6.69
N SER A 46 -8.88 6.28 5.93
CA SER A 46 -8.41 4.99 5.43
C SER A 46 -6.95 4.79 5.79
N ALA A 47 -6.51 3.54 5.79
CA ALA A 47 -5.10 3.23 5.87
C ALA A 47 -4.35 3.78 4.65
N HIS A 48 -3.10 4.20 4.87
CA HIS A 48 -2.17 4.55 3.80
C HIS A 48 -1.28 3.35 3.54
N VAL A 49 -1.38 2.77 2.35
CA VAL A 49 -0.59 1.61 1.93
C VAL A 49 0.42 2.08 0.89
N TYR A 50 1.65 1.57 1.00
CA TYR A 50 2.74 1.92 0.12
C TYR A 50 3.33 0.65 -0.49
N LEU A 51 3.49 0.64 -1.81
CA LEU A 51 4.15 -0.41 -2.56
C LEU A 51 5.54 0.08 -2.96
N ARG A 52 6.59 -0.64 -2.55
CA ARG A 52 7.94 -0.33 -3.01
C ARG A 52 8.23 -1.04 -4.33
N LEU A 53 8.47 -0.26 -5.38
CA LEU A 53 8.88 -0.84 -6.65
C LEU A 53 10.35 -1.28 -6.61
N PRO A 54 10.69 -2.45 -7.18
CA PRO A 54 12.06 -2.80 -7.51
C PRO A 54 12.69 -1.73 -8.41
N LYS A 55 14.01 -1.55 -8.27
CA LYS A 55 14.76 -0.58 -9.10
C LYS A 55 14.52 -0.85 -10.59
N GLY A 56 14.13 0.19 -11.32
CA GLY A 56 13.89 0.12 -12.77
C GLY A 56 12.48 -0.30 -13.17
N GLN A 57 11.59 -0.64 -12.23
CA GLN A 57 10.15 -0.77 -12.53
C GLN A 57 9.47 0.60 -12.48
N THR A 58 8.43 0.77 -13.30
CA THR A 58 7.54 1.93 -13.31
C THR A 58 6.12 1.52 -12.96
N ILE A 59 5.25 2.49 -12.70
CA ILE A 59 3.84 2.25 -12.39
C ILE A 59 3.12 1.42 -13.47
N ASP A 60 3.51 1.59 -14.73
CA ASP A 60 2.93 0.88 -15.89
C ASP A 60 3.35 -0.60 -15.94
N THR A 61 4.40 -0.97 -15.22
CA THR A 61 4.93 -2.35 -15.17
C THR A 61 4.41 -3.13 -13.96
N ILE A 62 3.56 -2.52 -13.12
CA ILE A 62 3.02 -3.19 -11.94
C ILE A 62 1.98 -4.24 -12.39
N PRO A 63 2.15 -5.51 -12.01
CA PRO A 63 1.18 -6.54 -12.32
C PRO A 63 -0.19 -6.24 -11.67
N PRO A 64 -1.32 -6.45 -12.37
CA PRO A 64 -2.66 -6.16 -11.85
C PRO A 64 -2.95 -6.85 -10.51
N GLU A 65 -2.47 -8.07 -10.33
CA GLU A 65 -2.60 -8.83 -9.08
C GLU A 65 -1.97 -8.13 -7.87
N VAL A 66 -0.82 -7.46 -8.05
CA VAL A 66 -0.17 -6.68 -6.99
C VAL A 66 -0.99 -5.43 -6.65
N LEU A 67 -1.58 -4.78 -7.67
CA LEU A 67 -2.48 -3.64 -7.45
C LEU A 67 -3.73 -4.06 -6.67
N ILE A 68 -4.27 -5.26 -6.94
CA ILE A 68 -5.41 -5.82 -6.21
C ILE A 68 -5.02 -6.06 -4.74
N ASP A 69 -3.86 -6.64 -4.46
CA ASP A 69 -3.39 -6.85 -3.08
C ASP A 69 -3.30 -5.51 -2.31
N CYS A 70 -2.71 -4.48 -2.91
CA CYS A 70 -2.65 -3.14 -2.32
C CYS A 70 -4.06 -2.57 -2.07
N ALA A 71 -4.97 -2.68 -3.03
CA ALA A 71 -6.33 -2.18 -2.90
C ALA A 71 -7.12 -2.92 -1.79
N GLN A 72 -6.97 -4.24 -1.68
CA GLN A 72 -7.60 -5.02 -0.61
C GLN A 72 -7.02 -4.66 0.76
N LEU A 73 -5.71 -4.42 0.86
CA LEU A 73 -5.09 -3.96 2.10
C LEU A 73 -5.64 -2.59 2.53
N VAL A 74 -5.75 -1.63 1.62
CA VAL A 74 -6.36 -0.32 1.95
C VAL A 74 -7.81 -0.50 2.40
N LYS A 75 -8.61 -1.28 1.65
CA LYS A 75 -10.02 -1.52 1.96
C LYS A 75 -10.21 -2.16 3.34
N ASN A 76 -9.48 -3.23 3.63
CA ASN A 76 -9.60 -3.99 4.87
C ASN A 76 -9.16 -3.19 6.10
N ASN A 77 -8.28 -2.20 5.92
CA ASN A 77 -7.77 -1.35 7.00
C ASN A 77 -8.40 0.06 6.97
N SER A 78 -9.52 0.24 6.27
CA SER A 78 -10.30 1.47 6.28
C SER A 78 -11.52 1.33 7.18
N ILE A 79 -11.78 2.35 8.01
CA ILE A 79 -12.86 2.36 9.03
C ILE A 79 -14.24 2.07 8.41
N GLN A 80 -14.46 2.43 7.13
CA GLN A 80 -15.71 2.20 6.39
C GLN A 80 -15.64 1.07 5.33
N GLY A 81 -14.50 0.39 5.18
CA GLY A 81 -14.34 -0.70 4.20
C GLY A 81 -14.93 -2.06 4.64
N ILE A 82 -15.32 -2.18 5.91
CA ILE A 82 -16.02 -3.32 6.49
C ILE A 82 -17.53 -3.05 6.40
N ILE A 83 -18.11 -3.14 5.20
CA ILE A 83 -19.55 -3.40 5.11
C ILE A 83 -19.69 -4.92 5.07
N HIS A 84 -20.05 -5.50 6.22
CA HIS A 84 -20.57 -6.87 6.26
C HIS A 84 -21.83 -6.93 5.39
N HIS A 85 -21.76 -7.60 4.26
CA HIS A 85 -22.90 -8.22 3.58
C HIS A 85 -22.48 -9.55 2.99
#